data_AF-A0A5E6NUH9-F1
#
_entry.id   AF-A0A5E6NUH9-F1
#
_cell.length_a   1.000
_cell.length_b   1.000
_cell.length_c   1.000
_cell.angle_alpha   90.00
_cell.angle_beta   90.00
_cell.angle_gamma   90.00
#
_symmetry.space_group_name_H-M   'P 1'
#
loop_
_entity.id
_entity.type
_entity.pdbx_description
1 polymer ?
#
loop_
_entity_poly.entity_id
_entity_poly.type
_entity_poly.pdbx_seq_one_letter_code
_entity_poly.pdbx_strand_id
1 'polypeptide(L)'
;MKILGVDLGVASVGWALVDDENNEIIDSGVRIFTQSINKDGKTLAAVRREFRGSRRALSRKKQRLIQLKKLFISNKLLSKSEFMHLFNSEKRLDIWQLRAKGLERQLDNKEWARVLYHIAKRRAYQSNRKAEESGNTDKKKVLSAIKTNQEKMEQGGYQTIGEMIYSETKHPSSGRLDVIKKTIILGQYLVFF
;
A
#
# COMPACT_ATOMS: atom_id res chain seq x y z
N MET A 1 0.36 34.87 -51.85
CA MET A 1 0.36 34.99 -50.38
C MET A 1 0.77 33.65 -49.82
N LYS A 2 1.76 33.61 -48.92
CA LYS A 2 2.25 32.34 -48.36
C LYS A 2 1.43 31.94 -47.13
N ILE A 3 0.85 30.75 -47.14
CA ILE A 3 0.02 30.19 -46.07
C ILE A 3 0.71 28.94 -45.49
N LEU A 4 0.78 28.84 -44.16
CA LEU A 4 1.23 27.63 -43.47
C LEU A 4 0.02 26.88 -42.89
N GLY A 5 -0.25 25.69 -43.43
CA GLY A 5 -1.19 24.73 -42.85
C GLY A 5 -0.47 23.80 -41.87
N VAL A 6 -1.07 23.56 -40.71
CA VAL A 6 -0.56 22.62 -39.69
C VAL A 6 -1.66 21.65 -39.28
N ASP A 7 -1.39 20.35 -39.38
CA ASP A 7 -2.26 19.27 -38.93
C ASP A 7 -1.67 18.60 -37.68
N LEU A 8 -2.37 18.71 -36.55
CA LEU A 8 -1.92 18.22 -35.24
C LEU A 8 -2.55 16.87 -34.93
N GLY A 9 -1.81 15.79 -35.20
CA GLY A 9 -2.15 14.43 -34.82
C GLY A 9 -1.65 14.04 -33.43
N VAL A 10 -2.11 12.90 -32.92
CA VAL A 10 -1.72 12.39 -31.58
C VAL A 10 -0.22 12.02 -31.51
N ALA A 11 0.38 11.64 -32.64
CA ALA A 11 1.80 11.23 -32.75
C ALA A 11 2.50 11.85 -33.97
N SER A 12 1.89 12.86 -34.60
CA SER A 12 2.39 13.44 -35.82
C SER A 12 2.01 14.92 -35.90
N VAL A 13 2.87 15.71 -36.54
CA VAL A 13 2.55 17.07 -36.97
C VAL A 13 2.79 17.14 -38.47
N GLY A 14 1.71 17.18 -39.24
CA GLY A 14 1.76 17.47 -40.67
C GLY A 14 1.86 18.98 -40.89
N TRP A 15 2.62 19.41 -41.90
CA TRP A 15 2.67 20.81 -42.28
C TRP A 15 2.82 20.96 -43.79
N ALA A 16 2.24 22.03 -44.33
CA ALA A 16 2.38 22.41 -45.73
C ALA A 16 2.48 23.92 -45.84
N LEU A 17 3.44 24.40 -46.63
CA LEU A 17 3.60 25.79 -47.00
C LEU A 17 3.11 25.96 -48.44
N VAL A 18 2.09 26.79 -48.64
CA VAL A 18 1.42 26.96 -49.94
C VAL A 18 1.52 28.43 -50.36
N ASP A 19 1.77 28.70 -51.63
CA ASP A 19 1.54 30.00 -52.25
C ASP A 19 0.16 30.05 -52.88
N ASP A 20 -0.76 30.73 -52.21
CA ASP A 20 -2.17 30.83 -52.59
C ASP A 20 -2.39 31.63 -53.88
N GLU A 21 -1.45 32.53 -54.22
CA GLU A 21 -1.56 33.34 -55.45
C GLU A 21 -1.24 32.51 -56.70
N ASN A 22 -0.27 31.60 -56.59
CA ASN A 22 0.17 30.75 -57.69
C ASN A 22 -0.43 29.34 -57.65
N ASN A 23 -1.26 29.04 -56.63
CA ASN A 23 -1.80 27.71 -56.35
C ASN A 23 -0.71 26.62 -56.29
N GLU A 24 0.43 26.94 -55.67
CA GLU A 24 1.61 26.07 -55.62
C GLU A 24 1.93 25.62 -54.18
N ILE A 25 2.28 24.35 -54.01
CA ILE A 25 2.84 23.85 -52.74
C ILE A 25 4.35 24.13 -52.75
N ILE A 26 4.80 25.05 -51.90
CA ILE A 26 6.22 25.40 -51.76
C ILE A 26 6.98 24.26 -51.09
N ASP A 27 6.45 23.73 -49.99
CA ASP A 27 7.05 22.62 -49.25
C ASP A 27 6.00 21.92 -48.37
N SER A 28 6.26 20.66 -48.01
CA SER A 28 5.42 19.93 -47.08
C SER A 28 6.19 18.82 -46.38
N GLY A 29 5.72 18.43 -45.20
CA GLY A 29 6.32 17.33 -44.47
C GLY A 29 5.49 16.88 -43.29
N VAL A 30 5.98 15.80 -42.65
CA VAL A 30 5.37 15.25 -41.44
C VAL A 30 6.46 14.99 -40.41
N ARG A 31 6.27 15.55 -39.21
CA ARG A 31 7.09 15.22 -38.04
C ARG A 31 6.40 14.13 -37.23
N ILE A 32 6.97 12.92 -37.22
CA ILE A 32 6.49 11.81 -36.37
C ILE A 32 7.23 11.83 -35.02
N PHE A 33 6.52 11.57 -33.93
CA PHE A 33 7.10 11.48 -32.58
C PHE A 33 6.41 10.39 -31.75
N THR A 34 7.11 9.92 -30.72
CA THR A 34 6.56 8.94 -29.78
C THR A 34 5.56 9.61 -28.83
N GLN A 35 4.36 9.07 -28.74
CA GLN A 35 3.36 9.53 -27.77
C GLN A 35 3.90 9.39 -26.33
N SER A 36 3.50 10.31 -25.45
CA SER A 36 3.89 10.30 -24.03
C SER A 36 3.10 9.30 -23.17
N ILE A 37 2.79 8.13 -23.75
CA ILE A 37 2.08 7.03 -23.10
C ILE A 37 2.96 5.78 -23.07
N ASN A 38 2.77 4.94 -22.05
CA ASN A 38 3.38 3.63 -22.00
C ASN A 38 2.57 2.60 -22.81
N LYS A 39 3.06 1.36 -22.86
CA LYS A 39 2.40 0.23 -23.54
C LYS A 39 0.98 -0.06 -23.02
N ASP A 40 0.66 0.36 -21.81
CA ASP A 40 -0.64 0.16 -21.15
C ASP A 40 -1.58 1.39 -21.30
N GLY A 41 -1.22 2.37 -22.12
CA GLY A 41 -2.01 3.59 -22.35
C GLY A 41 -1.96 4.62 -21.22
N LYS A 42 -1.12 4.43 -20.21
CA LYS A 42 -0.92 5.41 -19.12
C LYS A 42 0.13 6.44 -19.50
N THR A 43 -0.05 7.69 -19.08
CA THR A 43 0.98 8.71 -19.28
C THR A 43 2.27 8.35 -18.52
N LEU A 44 3.42 8.65 -19.11
CA LEU A 44 4.73 8.39 -18.48
C LEU A 44 4.85 9.10 -17.11
N ALA A 45 4.24 10.28 -16.97
CA ALA A 45 4.18 11.03 -15.73
C ALA A 45 3.35 10.31 -14.64
N ALA A 46 2.23 9.68 -15.00
CA ALA A 46 1.41 8.90 -14.07
C ALA A 46 2.18 7.69 -13.54
N VAL A 47 2.83 6.94 -14.43
CA VAL A 47 3.67 5.78 -14.05
C VAL A 47 4.80 6.21 -13.11
N ARG A 48 5.52 7.30 -13.42
CA ARG A 48 6.56 7.86 -12.54
C ARG A 48 6.01 8.25 -11.17
N ARG A 49 4.80 8.83 -11.13
CA ARG A 49 4.12 9.24 -9.89
C ARG A 49 3.79 8.05 -9.01
N GLU A 50 3.30 6.96 -9.59
CA GLU A 50 2.97 5.71 -8.91
C GLU A 50 4.21 5.11 -8.23
N PHE A 51 5.28 4.88 -8.98
CA PHE A 51 6.53 4.35 -8.44
C PHE A 51 7.13 5.25 -7.35
N ARG A 52 7.05 6.57 -7.52
CA ARG A 52 7.50 7.53 -6.49
C ARG A 52 6.66 7.41 -5.21
N GLY A 53 5.35 7.20 -5.33
CA GLY A 53 4.45 6.96 -4.20
C GLY A 53 4.88 5.73 -3.40
N SER A 54 5.08 4.61 -4.07
CA SER A 54 5.50 3.34 -3.45
C SER A 54 6.86 3.48 -2.73
N ARG A 55 7.85 4.11 -3.36
CA ARG A 55 9.16 4.38 -2.73
C ARG A 55 9.03 5.21 -1.45
N ARG A 56 8.23 6.29 -1.49
CA ARG A 56 8.01 7.14 -0.31
C ARG A 56 7.31 6.37 0.81
N ALA A 57 6.32 5.54 0.49
CA ALA A 57 5.62 4.70 1.47
C ALA A 57 6.58 3.73 2.17
N LEU A 58 7.44 3.04 1.40
CA LEU A 58 8.47 2.14 1.94
C LEU A 58 9.48 2.88 2.82
N SER A 59 9.96 4.05 2.38
CA SER A 59 10.89 4.88 3.15
C SER A 59 10.29 5.30 4.49
N ARG A 60 9.03 5.77 4.49
CA ARG A 60 8.32 6.17 5.72
C ARG A 60 8.08 4.98 6.66
N LYS A 61 7.78 3.79 6.12
CA LYS A 61 7.67 2.57 6.92
C LYS A 61 9.00 2.22 7.58
N LYS A 62 10.12 2.27 6.84
CA LYS A 62 11.47 2.04 7.39
C LYS A 62 11.79 3.04 8.49
N GLN A 63 11.58 4.33 8.23
CA GLN A 63 11.83 5.40 9.21
C GLN A 63 11.02 5.21 10.50
N ARG A 64 9.73 4.87 10.39
CA ARG A 64 8.87 4.60 11.56
C ARG A 64 9.40 3.45 12.41
N LEU A 65 9.83 2.35 11.80
CA LEU A 65 10.38 1.21 12.54
C LEU A 65 11.74 1.53 13.18
N ILE A 66 12.55 2.37 12.54
CA ILE A 66 13.80 2.89 13.13
C ILE A 66 13.50 3.75 14.35
N GLN A 67 12.53 4.68 14.26
CA GLN A 67 12.12 5.52 15.37
C GLN A 67 11.56 4.70 16.52
N LEU A 68 10.76 3.68 16.24
CA LEU A 68 10.25 2.76 17.25
C LEU A 68 11.37 1.98 17.95
N LYS A 69 12.37 1.50 17.20
CA LYS A 69 13.57 0.88 17.78
C LYS A 69 14.30 1.85 18.72
N LYS A 70 14.47 3.12 18.32
CA LYS A 70 15.08 4.14 19.17
C LYS A 70 14.27 4.34 20.46
N LEU A 71 12.94 4.39 20.36
CA LEU A 71 12.04 4.54 21.51
C LEU A 71 12.17 3.38 22.50
N PHE A 72 12.26 2.14 22.01
CA PHE A 72 12.44 0.98 22.89
C PHE A 72 13.76 1.03 23.66
N ILE A 73 14.84 1.46 23.00
CA ILE A 73 16.17 1.56 23.62
C ILE A 73 16.22 2.74 24.59
N SER A 74 15.70 3.91 24.23
CA SER A 74 15.74 5.12 25.08
C SER A 74 14.95 4.94 26.38
N ASN A 75 13.84 4.21 26.32
CA ASN A 75 12.99 3.93 27.48
C ASN A 75 13.40 2.66 28.23
N LYS A 76 14.57 2.08 27.94
CA LYS A 76 15.07 0.85 28.57
C LYS A 76 14.10 -0.35 28.48
N LEU A 77 13.19 -0.35 27.49
CA LEU A 77 12.29 -1.47 27.24
C LEU A 77 13.08 -2.68 26.72
N LEU A 78 14.05 -2.43 25.82
CA LEU A 78 14.96 -3.43 25.30
C LEU A 78 16.36 -2.84 25.13
N SER A 79 17.38 -3.65 25.40
CA SER A 79 18.74 -3.35 24.96
C SER A 79 18.90 -3.52 23.44
N LYS A 80 20.00 -2.98 22.89
CA LYS A 80 20.31 -3.09 21.47
C LYS A 80 20.49 -4.55 21.03
N SER A 81 21.10 -5.40 21.87
CA SER A 81 21.27 -6.83 21.62
C SER A 81 19.93 -7.56 21.66
N GLU A 82 19.11 -7.32 22.68
CA GLU A 82 17.78 -7.95 22.78
C GLU A 82 16.90 -7.60 21.58
N PHE A 83 16.95 -6.36 21.08
CA PHE A 83 16.22 -6.00 19.87
C PHE A 83 16.69 -6.79 18.64
N MET A 84 17.99 -7.05 18.50
CA MET A 84 18.54 -7.83 17.38
C MET A 84 18.05 -9.28 17.39
N HIS A 85 17.88 -9.87 18.58
CA HIS A 85 17.42 -11.24 18.75
C HIS A 85 15.90 -11.37 18.99
N LEU A 86 15.17 -10.25 19.04
CA LEU A 86 13.74 -10.18 19.37
C LEU A 86 12.87 -11.09 18.48
N PHE A 87 13.29 -11.30 17.23
CA PHE A 87 12.60 -12.12 16.24
C PHE A 87 13.31 -13.43 15.92
N ASN A 88 14.29 -13.88 16.71
CA ASN A 88 15.05 -15.09 16.42
C ASN A 88 14.98 -16.16 17.53
N SER A 89 14.15 -15.99 18.57
CA SER A 89 14.01 -16.99 19.63
C SER A 89 13.11 -18.16 19.22
N GLU A 90 13.56 -19.40 19.49
CA GLU A 90 12.84 -20.63 19.17
C GLU A 90 11.52 -20.79 19.96
N LYS A 91 11.51 -20.46 21.26
CA LYS A 91 10.33 -20.64 22.14
C LYS A 91 9.31 -19.49 22.08
N ARG A 92 9.18 -18.81 20.94
CA ARG A 92 8.33 -17.61 20.85
C ARG A 92 6.86 -17.96 20.64
N LEU A 93 5.98 -17.26 21.35
CA LEU A 93 4.55 -17.24 21.02
C LEU A 93 4.31 -16.53 19.68
N ASP A 94 3.26 -16.94 18.97
CA ASP A 94 2.78 -16.25 17.77
C ASP A 94 2.34 -14.81 18.12
N ILE A 95 2.46 -13.90 17.17
CA ILE A 95 2.17 -12.49 17.43
C ILE A 95 0.69 -12.22 17.70
N TRP A 96 -0.22 -12.98 17.07
CA TRP A 96 -1.66 -12.85 17.28
C TRP A 96 -2.03 -13.43 18.65
N GLN A 97 -1.39 -14.53 19.03
CA GLN A 97 -1.48 -15.07 20.39
C GLN A 97 -1.05 -14.07 21.45
N LEU A 98 0.06 -13.34 21.24
CA LEU A 98 0.49 -12.29 22.17
C LEU A 98 -0.50 -11.13 22.25
N ARG A 99 -1.06 -10.70 21.13
CA ARG A 99 -2.07 -9.63 21.11
C ARG A 99 -3.34 -10.01 21.86
N ALA A 100 -3.77 -11.27 21.76
CA ALA A 100 -4.92 -11.79 22.52
C ALA A 100 -4.59 -11.93 24.02
N LYS A 101 -3.47 -12.59 24.36
CA LYS A 101 -3.04 -12.77 25.76
C LYS A 101 -2.78 -11.46 26.51
N GLY A 102 -2.41 -10.40 25.79
CA GLY A 102 -2.23 -9.07 26.37
C GLY A 102 -3.52 -8.43 26.91
N LEU A 103 -4.69 -8.99 26.60
CA LEU A 103 -5.97 -8.59 27.19
C LEU A 103 -6.24 -9.30 28.53
N GLU A 104 -5.64 -10.47 28.74
CA GLU A 104 -5.86 -11.33 29.91
C GLU A 104 -4.76 -11.21 30.95
N ARG A 105 -3.53 -10.92 30.53
CA ARG A 105 -2.36 -10.80 31.41
C ARG A 105 -1.40 -9.71 30.97
N GLN A 106 -0.57 -9.26 31.91
CA GLN A 106 0.58 -8.42 31.60
C GLN A 106 1.59 -9.18 30.71
N LEU A 107 2.06 -8.51 29.66
CA LEU A 107 3.11 -9.00 28.77
C LEU A 107 4.48 -8.57 29.28
N ASP A 108 5.50 -9.42 29.11
CA ASP A 108 6.86 -9.02 29.40
C ASP A 108 7.39 -7.99 28.38
N ASN A 109 8.54 -7.37 28.68
CA ASN A 109 9.09 -6.32 27.81
C ASN A 109 9.35 -6.79 26.36
N LYS A 110 9.77 -8.04 26.15
CA LYS A 110 10.05 -8.61 24.82
C LYS A 110 8.76 -8.92 24.07
N GLU A 111 7.79 -9.52 24.74
CA GLU A 111 6.45 -9.76 24.22
C GLU A 111 5.78 -8.45 23.82
N TRP A 112 5.82 -7.45 24.70
CA TRP A 112 5.24 -6.13 24.47
C TRP A 112 5.89 -5.40 23.30
N ALA A 113 7.23 -5.38 23.25
CA ALA A 113 7.95 -4.79 22.13
C ALA A 113 7.61 -5.46 20.79
N ARG A 114 7.41 -6.79 20.77
CA ARG A 114 6.98 -7.52 19.57
C ARG A 114 5.58 -7.10 19.13
N VAL A 115 4.63 -6.97 20.05
CA VAL A 115 3.26 -6.51 19.79
C VAL A 115 3.26 -5.10 19.21
N LEU A 116 3.94 -4.16 19.86
CA LEU A 116 4.05 -2.78 19.40
C LEU A 116 4.73 -2.68 18.04
N TYR A 117 5.81 -3.44 17.82
CA TYR A 117 6.50 -3.48 16.53
C TYR A 117 5.59 -4.01 15.42
N HIS A 118 4.81 -5.05 15.69
CA HIS A 118 3.87 -5.62 14.74
C HIS A 118 2.78 -4.60 14.36
N ILE A 119 2.18 -3.93 15.34
CA ILE A 119 1.17 -2.88 15.12
C ILE A 119 1.78 -1.74 14.28
N ALA A 120 2.95 -1.22 14.65
CA ALA A 120 3.59 -0.14 13.89
C ALA A 120 4.00 -0.54 12.45
N LYS A 121 4.39 -1.80 12.25
CA LYS A 121 4.73 -2.35 10.92
C LYS A 121 3.48 -2.49 10.05
N ARG A 122 2.32 -2.77 10.66
CA ARG A 122 1.05 -3.11 10.02
C ARG A 122 -0.10 -2.26 10.58
N ARG A 123 0.10 -0.94 10.58
CA ARG A 123 -0.83 0.08 11.12
C ARG A 123 -1.99 0.45 10.18
N ALA A 124 -2.20 -0.35 9.14
CA ALA A 124 -3.41 -0.33 8.34
C ALA A 124 -3.84 1.00 7.69
N TYR A 125 -5.12 1.09 7.28
CA TYR A 125 -5.70 2.15 6.49
C TYR A 125 -6.41 3.21 7.35
N GLN A 126 -5.84 4.41 7.34
CA GLN A 126 -6.48 5.60 7.87
C GLN A 126 -6.94 6.50 6.72
N SER A 127 -8.22 6.89 6.71
CA SER A 127 -8.74 7.82 5.69
C SER A 127 -8.17 9.22 5.91
N ASN A 128 -7.45 9.74 4.92
CA ASN A 128 -6.90 11.10 4.93
C ASN A 128 -7.75 12.10 4.12
N ARG A 129 -8.99 11.75 3.71
CA ARG A 129 -9.82 12.60 2.85
C ARG A 129 -11.15 12.97 3.50
N LYS A 130 -11.56 14.23 3.27
CA LYS A 130 -12.90 14.76 3.55
C LYS A 130 -13.89 14.58 2.37
N ALA A 131 -13.43 14.13 1.20
CA ALA A 131 -14.28 13.94 0.02
C ALA A 131 -14.08 12.55 -0.62
N GLU A 132 -15.18 11.92 -0.99
CA GLU A 132 -15.22 10.67 -1.73
C GLU A 132 -14.80 10.92 -3.19
N GLU A 133 -13.60 10.49 -3.57
CA GLU A 133 -13.31 10.32 -5.00
C GLU A 133 -14.06 9.06 -5.47
N SER A 134 -15.21 9.29 -6.10
CA SER A 134 -15.96 8.29 -6.84
C SER A 134 -15.10 7.72 -7.98
N GLY A 135 -14.81 6.42 -7.94
CA GLY A 135 -14.26 5.70 -9.11
C GLY A 135 -13.11 4.72 -8.86
N ASN A 136 -12.53 4.67 -7.65
CA ASN A 136 -11.45 3.71 -7.39
C ASN A 136 -11.98 2.37 -6.84
N THR A 137 -12.11 1.37 -7.72
CA THR A 137 -12.60 0.01 -7.39
C THR A 137 -11.80 -0.65 -6.27
N ASP A 138 -10.48 -0.46 -6.20
CA ASP A 138 -9.66 -1.05 -5.15
C ASP A 138 -9.91 -0.39 -3.80
N LYS A 139 -10.16 0.91 -3.77
CA LYS A 139 -10.56 1.61 -2.54
C LYS A 139 -11.91 1.10 -2.03
N LYS A 140 -12.86 0.84 -2.92
CA LYS A 140 -14.16 0.24 -2.54
C LYS A 140 -13.98 -1.15 -1.91
N LYS A 141 -13.12 -2.01 -2.49
CA LYS A 141 -12.80 -3.34 -1.92
C LYS A 141 -12.18 -3.25 -0.53
N VAL A 142 -11.28 -2.30 -0.32
CA VAL A 142 -10.64 -2.04 0.97
C VAL A 142 -11.69 -1.61 2.00
N LEU A 143 -12.58 -0.66 1.66
CA LEU A 143 -13.64 -0.18 2.54
C LEU A 143 -14.68 -1.26 2.85
N SER A 144 -15.08 -2.07 1.85
CA SER A 144 -16.00 -3.18 2.08
C SER A 144 -15.40 -4.24 3.00
N ALA A 145 -14.11 -4.57 2.84
CA ALA A 145 -13.40 -5.48 3.73
C ALA A 145 -13.28 -4.93 5.15
N ILE A 146 -13.09 -3.61 5.32
CA ILE A 146 -13.15 -2.97 6.63
C ILE A 146 -14.53 -3.19 7.25
N LYS A 147 -15.60 -2.89 6.51
CA LYS A 147 -16.96 -3.03 7.02
C LYS A 147 -17.27 -4.47 7.46
N THR A 148 -16.97 -5.46 6.61
CA THR A 148 -17.21 -6.88 6.94
C THR A 148 -16.46 -7.33 8.18
N ASN A 149 -15.22 -6.87 8.39
CA ASN A 149 -14.46 -7.23 9.58
C ASN A 149 -15.00 -6.52 10.84
N GLN A 150 -15.53 -5.30 10.75
CA GLN A 150 -16.22 -4.64 11.86
C GLN A 150 -17.46 -5.42 12.28
N GLU A 151 -18.31 -5.77 11.31
CA GLU A 151 -19.50 -6.59 11.55
C GLU A 151 -19.14 -7.93 12.21
N LYS A 152 -18.07 -8.59 11.75
CA LYS A 152 -17.57 -9.83 12.38
C LYS A 152 -17.05 -9.62 13.80
N MET A 153 -16.36 -8.50 14.07
CA MET A 153 -15.91 -8.18 15.42
C MET A 153 -17.08 -8.03 16.38
N GLU A 154 -18.12 -7.33 15.95
CA GLU A 154 -19.34 -7.10 16.73
C GLU A 154 -20.12 -8.41 16.95
N GLN A 155 -20.33 -9.20 15.89
CA GLN A 155 -21.04 -10.49 15.97
C GLN A 155 -20.33 -11.52 16.85
N GLY A 156 -19.00 -11.57 16.78
CA GLY A 156 -18.19 -12.48 17.58
C GLY A 156 -17.89 -11.99 19.00
N GLY A 157 -18.29 -10.77 19.36
CA GLY A 157 -18.02 -10.19 20.67
C GLY A 157 -16.52 -9.96 20.96
N TYR A 158 -15.71 -9.76 19.92
CA TYR A 158 -14.26 -9.61 20.06
C TYR A 158 -13.88 -8.20 20.49
N GLN A 159 -13.06 -8.05 21.54
CA GLN A 159 -12.59 -6.75 22.02
C GLN A 159 -11.56 -6.13 21.07
N THR A 160 -10.72 -6.96 20.45
CA THR A 160 -9.71 -6.49 19.51
C THR A 160 -9.55 -7.40 18.30
N ILE A 161 -8.99 -6.85 17.23
CA ILE A 161 -8.62 -7.62 16.04
C ILE A 161 -7.54 -8.66 16.33
N GLY A 162 -6.69 -8.38 17.32
CA GLY A 162 -5.68 -9.32 17.77
C GLY A 162 -6.31 -10.61 18.28
N GLU A 163 -7.34 -10.45 19.11
CA GLU A 163 -8.17 -11.51 19.65
C GLU A 163 -8.98 -12.21 18.55
N MET A 164 -9.74 -11.47 17.74
CA MET A 164 -10.52 -12.04 16.63
C MET A 164 -9.66 -12.94 15.73
N ILE A 165 -8.53 -12.45 15.24
CA ILE A 165 -7.67 -13.22 14.34
C ILE A 165 -7.10 -14.45 15.05
N TYR A 166 -6.71 -14.33 16.33
CA TYR A 166 -6.18 -15.47 17.07
C TYR A 166 -7.23 -16.55 17.31
N SER A 167 -8.47 -16.18 17.66
CA SER A 167 -9.58 -17.11 17.88
C SER A 167 -9.99 -17.81 16.59
N GLU A 168 -10.18 -17.06 15.50
CA GLU A 168 -10.55 -17.61 14.19
C GLU A 168 -9.44 -18.50 13.59
N THR A 169 -8.17 -18.20 13.84
CA THR A 169 -7.06 -19.03 13.33
C THR A 169 -6.72 -20.23 14.22
N LYS A 170 -7.22 -20.27 15.46
CA LYS A 170 -7.12 -21.42 16.36
C LYS A 170 -8.11 -22.53 16.04
N HIS A 171 -9.25 -22.19 15.46
CA HIS A 171 -10.26 -23.13 15.01
C HIS A 171 -10.26 -23.18 13.48
N PRO A 172 -9.32 -23.88 12.82
CA PRO A 172 -9.45 -24.10 11.40
C PRO A 172 -10.65 -25.01 11.17
N SER A 173 -11.81 -24.44 10.89
CA SER A 173 -12.85 -25.12 10.13
C SER A 173 -12.25 -25.44 8.76
N SER A 174 -11.68 -26.64 8.66
CA SER A 174 -11.06 -27.27 7.49
C SER A 174 -9.77 -26.63 6.93
N GLY A 175 -8.68 -27.39 7.01
CA GLY A 175 -7.51 -27.28 6.13
C GLY A 175 -6.33 -26.50 6.71
N ARG A 176 -5.15 -27.14 6.71
CA ARG A 176 -3.84 -26.50 6.96
C ARG A 176 -3.75 -25.16 6.20
N LEU A 177 -3.50 -24.09 6.94
CA LEU A 177 -3.16 -22.81 6.34
C LEU A 177 -1.70 -22.84 5.91
N ASP A 178 -1.47 -23.16 4.63
CA ASP A 178 -0.19 -22.94 3.97
C ASP A 178 0.29 -21.51 4.23
N VAL A 179 1.60 -21.33 4.37
CA VAL A 179 2.27 -20.04 4.66
C VAL A 179 1.85 -18.94 3.66
N ILE A 180 1.44 -19.33 2.45
CA ILE A 180 0.87 -18.48 1.40
C ILE A 180 -0.55 -18.02 1.75
N LYS A 181 -1.45 -18.91 2.22
CA LYS A 181 -2.80 -18.55 2.71
C LYS A 181 -2.76 -17.68 3.95
N LYS A 182 -1.80 -17.90 4.86
CA LYS A 182 -1.58 -17.01 6.03
C LYS A 182 -1.33 -15.57 5.57
N THR A 183 -0.62 -15.37 4.46
CA THR A 183 -0.34 -14.03 3.89
C THR A 183 -1.55 -13.41 3.20
N ILE A 184 -2.40 -14.21 2.54
CA ILE A 184 -3.62 -13.76 1.85
C ILE A 184 -4.72 -13.39 2.85
N ILE A 185 -4.95 -14.24 3.85
CA ILE A 185 -5.91 -14.00 4.94
C ILE A 185 -5.45 -12.79 5.77
N LEU A 186 -4.17 -12.72 6.12
CA LEU A 186 -3.61 -11.53 6.77
C LEU A 186 -3.69 -10.30 5.87
N GLY A 187 -3.62 -10.43 4.54
CA GLY A 187 -3.79 -9.32 3.61
C GLY A 187 -5.20 -8.70 3.63
N GLN A 188 -6.24 -9.52 3.81
CA GLN A 188 -7.63 -9.06 4.00
C GLN A 188 -7.85 -8.41 5.37
N TYR A 189 -7.17 -8.91 6.42
CA TYR A 189 -7.28 -8.34 7.77
C TYR A 189 -6.31 -7.17 8.06
N LEU A 190 -5.27 -6.96 7.25
CA LEU A 190 -4.24 -5.94 7.48
C LEU A 190 -4.68 -4.50 7.20
N VAL A 191 -5.92 -4.33 6.77
CA VAL A 191 -6.52 -3.04 6.44
C VAL A 191 -6.96 -2.28 7.72
N PHE A 192 -6.81 -2.85 8.92
CA PHE A 192 -7.33 -2.26 10.18
C PHE A 192 -6.41 -1.52 11.13
N PHE A 193 -6.67 -0.21 11.23
CA PHE A 193 -6.52 0.78 12.30
C PHE A 193 -6.95 2.11 11.69
#